data_AF-A0A1A9GLY2-F1
#
_entry.id   AF-A0A1A9GLY2-F1
#
_cell.length_a   1.000
_cell.length_b   1.000
_cell.length_c   1.000
_cell.angle_alpha   90.00
_cell.angle_beta   90.00
_cell.angle_gamma   90.00
#
_symmetry.space_group_name_H-M   'P 1'
#
loop_
_entity.id
_entity.type
_entity.pdbx_description
1 polymer ?
#
loop_
_entity_poly.entity_id
_entity_poly.type
_entity_poly.pdbx_seq_one_letter_code
_entity_poly.pdbx_strand_id
1 'polypeptide(L)'
;MGTPVRQSVENFWEGPPALSTGPSALPLDVSVRCTGGMRPGAADLLPRRTSRSASPPRLLIWAAALALAEAVGLAAAAGASQAVTAWSTEPGAKGSTGLALALVVGAGLVEGLALGSAQGWLLGRWLPRLRRTRFVVATLLVAGLGWAAGAAPAVLGQEQAGEAPSTPPLAFMLLGAIGVGLVMGPVLGLAQAWALRPAVRHARAWVVANALAWPVVMVVIFLGASLPGHGWPVAAIVATGGATGAVAGGVLGLTTYWAFGSMTAVPAWDRALLRLLTTSWGWLDGDLVGLEVRGLRTGRTYRMPVRYAVDLEGRLVVAPGEHTGWCGNVHRPTTAVEVLWQGSWLPARAEPVVPGHPDYADARAAYELRWPRAGLPADQVLVWVRTPGADEGEGA
;
A
#
# COMPACT_ATOMS: atom_id res chain seq x y z
N MET A 1 -22.61 -24.41 63.69
CA MET A 1 -21.92 -23.11 63.86
C MET A 1 -21.86 -22.46 62.48
N GLY A 2 -22.55 -21.40 62.12
CA GLY A 2 -23.43 -20.45 62.78
C GLY A 2 -23.52 -19.28 61.80
N THR A 3 -24.61 -19.19 61.04
CA THR A 3 -25.02 -17.98 60.29
C THR A 3 -25.51 -16.91 61.28
N PRO A 4 -25.48 -15.62 60.90
CA PRO A 4 -26.75 -14.93 60.57
C PRO A 4 -26.62 -14.01 59.32
N VAL A 5 -27.61 -13.90 58.41
CA VAL A 5 -28.96 -13.28 58.50
C VAL A 5 -28.96 -11.75 58.39
N ARG A 6 -29.59 -11.23 57.31
CA ARG A 6 -30.63 -10.16 57.24
C ARG A 6 -30.66 -9.52 55.84
N GLN A 7 -31.76 -9.09 55.23
CA GLN A 7 -33.20 -9.30 55.41
C GLN A 7 -33.86 -8.61 54.21
N SER A 8 -34.89 -9.23 53.63
CA SER A 8 -35.83 -8.60 52.70
C SER A 8 -36.64 -7.50 53.39
N VAL A 9 -37.04 -6.46 52.65
CA VAL A 9 -38.26 -5.71 52.95
C VAL A 9 -39.08 -5.61 51.66
N GLU A 10 -40.31 -6.06 51.83
CA GLU A 10 -41.41 -6.14 50.90
C GLU A 10 -42.29 -4.88 50.98
N ASN A 11 -42.94 -4.58 49.85
CA ASN A 11 -44.33 -4.12 49.70
C ASN A 11 -44.72 -2.62 49.76
N PHE A 12 -45.62 -2.33 48.80
CA PHE A 12 -46.84 -1.53 48.88
C PHE A 12 -46.77 -0.03 48.53
N TRP A 13 -47.30 0.33 47.34
CA TRP A 13 -48.63 0.95 47.17
C TRP A 13 -49.01 1.09 45.68
N GLU A 14 -50.23 0.63 45.37
CA GLU A 14 -50.95 0.80 44.11
C GLU A 14 -51.51 2.24 43.96
N GLY A 15 -51.72 2.68 42.70
CA GLY A 15 -52.78 3.67 42.38
C GLY A 15 -52.45 4.79 41.36
N PRO A 16 -53.09 4.83 40.16
CA PRO A 16 -53.02 5.91 39.15
C PRO A 16 -54.18 6.93 39.36
N PRO A 17 -54.58 7.87 38.44
CA PRO A 17 -54.13 8.22 37.09
C PRO A 17 -54.01 9.76 36.80
N ALA A 18 -53.59 10.16 35.60
CA ALA A 18 -54.32 11.11 34.72
C ALA A 18 -53.53 11.51 33.46
N LEU A 19 -54.30 11.65 32.38
CA LEU A 19 -53.97 12.04 31.02
C LEU A 19 -53.37 13.46 30.92
N SER A 20 -52.43 13.65 29.99
CA SER A 20 -52.24 14.95 29.34
C SER A 20 -51.77 14.77 27.89
N THR A 21 -52.48 15.46 27.02
CA THR A 21 -52.39 15.60 25.57
C THR A 21 -51.08 16.26 25.12
N GLY A 22 -50.59 15.90 23.92
CA GLY A 22 -49.44 16.55 23.25
C GLY A 22 -49.68 18.02 22.84
N PRO A 23 -48.93 18.62 21.89
CA PRO A 23 -47.95 18.05 20.95
C PRO A 23 -46.62 18.85 20.85
N SER A 24 -45.60 18.29 20.19
CA SER A 24 -44.67 19.01 19.29
C SER A 24 -43.58 18.06 18.79
N ALA A 25 -43.68 17.69 17.51
CA ALA A 25 -42.61 17.00 16.81
C ALA A 25 -41.45 17.98 16.61
N LEU A 26 -40.43 17.87 17.45
CA LEU A 26 -39.10 18.42 17.16
C LEU A 26 -38.47 17.56 16.05
N PRO A 27 -37.87 18.15 15.01
CA PRO A 27 -37.06 17.39 14.07
C PRO A 27 -35.85 16.85 14.84
N LEU A 28 -35.89 15.57 15.18
CA LEU A 28 -34.73 14.84 15.65
C LEU A 28 -33.72 14.86 14.51
N ASP A 29 -32.73 15.74 14.62
CA ASP A 29 -31.49 15.68 13.85
C ASP A 29 -30.72 14.45 14.34
N VAL A 30 -31.19 13.27 13.90
CA VAL A 30 -30.50 12.00 14.07
C VAL A 30 -29.27 12.08 13.19
N SER A 31 -28.23 12.72 13.72
CA SER A 31 -26.88 12.56 13.24
C SER A 31 -26.50 11.11 13.50
N VAL A 32 -26.85 10.24 12.55
CA VAL A 32 -26.56 8.81 12.51
C VAL A 32 -25.05 8.67 12.59
N ARG A 33 -24.58 8.52 13.81
CA ARG A 33 -23.18 8.42 14.13
C ARG A 33 -22.81 6.97 13.86
N CYS A 34 -22.26 6.72 12.67
CA CYS A 34 -21.50 5.51 12.37
C CYS A 34 -20.23 5.53 13.23
N THR A 35 -20.37 5.38 14.55
CA THR A 35 -19.28 5.48 15.51
C THR A 35 -19.39 4.35 16.52
N GLY A 36 -18.45 3.41 16.43
CA GLY A 36 -17.73 3.01 17.64
C GLY A 36 -17.25 4.30 18.33
N GLY A 37 -17.65 4.46 19.59
CA GLY A 37 -17.74 5.74 20.28
C GLY A 37 -16.48 6.61 20.26
N MET A 38 -16.66 7.88 19.87
CA MET A 38 -15.70 8.95 20.16
C MET A 38 -16.44 10.27 20.39
N ARG A 39 -16.12 10.95 21.50
CA ARG A 39 -16.80 12.15 22.03
C ARG A 39 -16.68 13.37 21.08
N PRO A 40 -17.72 14.21 20.97
CA PRO A 40 -17.68 15.45 20.19
C PRO A 40 -17.11 16.60 21.04
N GLY A 41 -16.08 17.29 20.56
CA GLY A 41 -15.56 18.51 21.16
C GLY A 41 -14.84 19.37 20.13
N ALA A 42 -15.32 20.61 19.96
CA ALA A 42 -14.69 21.74 19.27
C ALA A 42 -14.24 21.51 17.80
N ALA A 43 -15.18 21.67 16.87
CA ALA A 43 -14.89 21.76 15.44
C ALA A 43 -15.44 23.09 14.91
N ASP A 44 -14.70 24.18 15.10
CA ASP A 44 -14.96 25.39 14.33
C ASP A 44 -13.68 26.20 14.10
N LEU A 45 -13.55 26.71 12.88
CA LEU A 45 -12.56 27.70 12.41
C LEU A 45 -11.11 27.25 12.18
N LEU A 46 -10.89 26.17 11.40
CA LEU A 46 -9.62 26.04 10.66
C LEU A 46 -9.80 26.37 9.18
N PRO A 47 -8.98 27.26 8.60
CA PRO A 47 -9.07 27.64 7.19
C PRO A 47 -8.91 26.42 6.30
N ARG A 48 -9.90 26.21 5.42
CA ARG A 48 -9.92 25.18 4.37
C ARG A 48 -8.78 25.45 3.39
N ARG A 49 -7.57 24.99 3.70
CA ARG A 49 -6.55 24.77 2.67
C ARG A 49 -7.08 23.68 1.76
N THR A 50 -7.47 24.08 0.55
CA THR A 50 -7.79 23.19 -0.56
C THR A 50 -6.56 22.35 -0.84
N SER A 51 -6.47 21.18 -0.20
CA SER A 51 -5.44 20.20 -0.50
C SER A 51 -5.69 19.72 -1.92
N ARG A 52 -4.98 20.29 -2.90
CA ARG A 52 -4.84 19.68 -4.22
C ARG A 52 -4.43 18.23 -3.98
N SER A 53 -5.34 17.30 -4.28
CA SER A 53 -5.03 15.88 -4.29
C SER A 53 -3.95 15.68 -5.34
N ALA A 54 -2.70 15.52 -4.90
CA ALA A 54 -1.61 15.21 -5.80
C ALA A 54 -1.92 13.86 -6.44
N SER A 55 -2.13 13.85 -7.76
CA SER A 55 -2.26 12.60 -8.52
C SER A 55 -1.06 11.71 -8.24
N PRO A 56 -1.26 10.38 -8.11
CA PRO A 56 -0.15 9.45 -7.91
C PRO A 56 0.92 9.62 -9.00
N PRO A 57 2.18 9.23 -8.73
CA PRO A 57 3.22 9.25 -9.74
C PRO A 57 2.73 8.53 -10.99
N ARG A 58 3.11 9.00 -12.17
CA ARG A 58 3.01 8.15 -13.35
C ARG A 58 4.01 7.00 -13.17
N LEU A 59 3.56 5.76 -13.39
CA LEU A 59 4.40 4.56 -13.28
C LEU A 59 5.74 4.72 -14.03
N LEU A 60 5.70 5.29 -15.24
CA LEU A 60 6.89 5.51 -16.06
C LEU A 60 7.92 6.44 -15.38
N ILE A 61 7.47 7.51 -14.73
CA ILE A 61 8.37 8.44 -14.02
C ILE A 61 9.00 7.74 -12.82
N TRP A 62 8.20 6.93 -12.11
CA TRP A 62 8.68 6.15 -10.98
C TRP A 62 9.73 5.12 -11.42
N ALA A 63 9.42 4.31 -12.42
CA ALA A 63 10.33 3.30 -12.94
C ALA A 63 11.61 3.89 -13.55
N ALA A 64 11.50 4.98 -14.32
CA ALA A 64 12.65 5.64 -14.92
C ALA A 64 13.61 6.23 -13.88
N ALA A 65 13.08 6.80 -12.79
CA ALA A 65 13.92 7.34 -11.72
C ALA A 65 14.70 6.23 -10.99
N LEU A 66 14.08 5.08 -10.74
CA LEU A 66 14.74 3.95 -10.10
C LEU A 66 15.73 3.28 -11.06
N ALA A 67 15.39 3.16 -12.35
CA ALA A 67 16.31 2.72 -13.39
C ALA A 67 17.58 3.58 -13.43
N LEU A 68 17.43 4.91 -13.45
CA LEU A 68 18.59 5.81 -13.46
C LEU A 68 19.43 5.69 -12.18
N ALA A 69 18.79 5.56 -11.02
CA ALA A 69 19.50 5.43 -9.74
C ALA A 69 20.33 4.14 -9.67
N GLU A 70 19.74 3.01 -10.06
CA GLU A 70 20.41 1.71 -10.11
C GLU A 70 21.50 1.68 -11.19
N ALA A 71 21.28 2.34 -12.34
CA ALA A 71 22.32 2.49 -13.36
C ALA A 71 23.57 3.18 -12.80
N VAL A 72 23.39 4.24 -11.99
CA VAL A 72 24.50 4.93 -11.32
C VAL A 72 25.19 4.00 -10.32
N GLY A 73 24.42 3.29 -9.49
CA GLY A 73 24.95 2.36 -8.50
C GLY A 73 25.78 1.23 -9.13
N LEU A 74 25.23 0.55 -10.13
CA LEU A 74 25.89 -0.58 -10.78
C LEU A 74 27.06 -0.15 -11.65
N ALA A 75 27.01 1.03 -12.28
CA ALA A 75 28.18 1.60 -12.96
C ALA A 75 29.31 1.91 -11.96
N ALA A 76 28.98 2.47 -10.78
CA ALA A 76 29.96 2.73 -9.72
C ALA A 76 30.57 1.45 -9.18
N ALA A 77 29.77 0.40 -8.95
CA ALA A 77 30.24 -0.90 -8.51
C ALA A 77 31.16 -1.58 -9.53
N ALA A 78 30.77 -1.55 -10.81
CA ALA A 78 31.60 -2.05 -11.89
C ALA A 78 32.95 -1.30 -11.97
N GLY A 79 32.93 0.03 -11.86
CA GLY A 79 34.13 0.86 -11.83
C GLY A 79 35.03 0.55 -10.63
N ALA A 80 34.45 0.40 -9.43
CA ALA A 80 35.19 0.05 -8.22
C ALA A 80 35.86 -1.34 -8.36
N SER A 81 35.15 -2.32 -8.91
CA SER A 81 35.70 -3.66 -9.18
C SER A 81 36.90 -3.61 -10.14
N GLN A 82 36.80 -2.82 -11.22
CA GLN A 82 37.92 -2.64 -12.17
C GLN A 82 39.10 -1.89 -11.54
N ALA A 83 38.85 -0.88 -10.71
CA ALA A 83 39.90 -0.16 -10.00
C ALA A 83 40.66 -1.08 -9.02
N VAL A 84 39.94 -1.93 -8.28
CA VAL A 84 40.55 -2.94 -7.40
C VAL A 84 41.38 -3.92 -8.21
N THR A 85 40.88 -4.39 -9.36
CA THR A 85 41.60 -5.33 -10.23
C THR A 85 42.88 -4.72 -10.77
N ALA A 86 42.80 -3.52 -11.35
CA ALA A 86 43.95 -2.82 -11.92
C ALA A 86 45.06 -2.60 -10.88
N TRP A 87 44.67 -2.18 -9.67
CA TRP A 87 45.61 -1.98 -8.58
C TRP A 87 46.26 -3.28 -8.09
N SER A 88 45.49 -4.36 -8.03
CA SER A 88 45.98 -5.67 -7.57
C SER A 88 46.97 -6.30 -8.55
N THR A 89 46.96 -5.89 -9.82
CA THR A 89 47.90 -6.39 -10.84
C THR A 89 49.24 -5.65 -10.89
N GLU A 90 49.40 -4.54 -10.16
CA GLU A 90 50.67 -3.79 -10.16
C GLU A 90 51.79 -4.56 -9.41
N PRO A 91 52.98 -4.75 -10.00
CA PRO A 91 54.09 -5.44 -9.34
C PRO A 91 54.49 -4.75 -8.04
N GLY A 92 54.42 -5.48 -6.92
CA GLY A 92 54.76 -4.97 -5.59
C GLY A 92 53.63 -4.29 -4.84
N ALA A 93 52.42 -4.21 -5.42
CA ALA A 93 51.23 -3.82 -4.69
C ALA A 93 50.91 -4.86 -3.60
N LYS A 94 51.36 -4.61 -2.37
CA LYS A 94 50.83 -5.29 -1.19
C LYS A 94 49.40 -4.78 -1.01
N GLY A 95 48.47 -5.45 -1.68
CA GLY A 95 47.07 -5.09 -1.69
C GLY A 95 46.51 -5.03 -0.29
N SER A 96 46.33 -3.82 0.27
CA SER A 96 45.56 -3.65 1.49
C SER A 96 44.11 -4.03 1.21
N THR A 97 43.74 -5.25 1.62
CA THR A 97 42.39 -5.77 1.83
C THR A 97 41.39 -4.67 2.23
N GLY A 98 41.82 -3.74 3.09
CA GLY A 98 41.03 -2.57 3.52
C GLY A 98 40.67 -1.57 2.41
N LEU A 99 41.56 -1.28 1.46
CA LEU A 99 41.26 -0.37 0.34
C LEU A 99 40.24 -0.99 -0.63
N ALA A 100 40.40 -2.28 -0.96
CA ALA A 100 39.44 -2.99 -1.80
C ALA A 100 38.05 -2.98 -1.18
N LEU A 101 37.96 -3.30 0.12
CA LEU A 101 36.70 -3.22 0.87
C LEU A 101 36.14 -1.80 0.89
N ALA A 102 36.98 -0.79 1.13
CA ALA A 102 36.55 0.61 1.15
C ALA A 102 36.00 1.09 -0.21
N LEU A 103 36.61 0.70 -1.33
CA LEU A 103 36.14 1.04 -2.67
C LEU A 103 34.78 0.38 -2.97
N VAL A 104 34.63 -0.90 -2.63
CA VAL A 104 33.37 -1.64 -2.86
C VAL A 104 32.24 -1.10 -1.97
N VAL A 105 32.51 -0.85 -0.68
CA VAL A 105 31.54 -0.20 0.22
C VAL A 105 31.21 1.22 -0.25
N GLY A 106 32.20 1.97 -0.73
CA GLY A 106 32.03 3.29 -1.31
C GLY A 106 31.06 3.28 -2.50
N ALA A 107 31.20 2.32 -3.41
CA ALA A 107 30.24 2.14 -4.51
C ALA A 107 28.83 1.81 -3.99
N GLY A 108 28.72 0.97 -2.97
CA GLY A 108 27.44 0.68 -2.32
C GLY A 108 26.77 1.90 -1.67
N LEU A 109 27.56 2.81 -1.12
CA LEU A 109 27.05 4.09 -0.59
C LEU A 109 26.55 5.00 -1.72
N VAL A 110 27.24 5.02 -2.88
CA VAL A 110 26.78 5.77 -4.06
C VAL A 110 25.42 5.24 -4.54
N GLU A 111 25.27 3.91 -4.63
CA GLU A 111 23.99 3.26 -4.96
C GLU A 111 22.89 3.62 -3.96
N GLY A 112 23.15 3.44 -2.66
CA GLY A 112 22.19 3.75 -1.61
C GLY A 112 21.76 5.22 -1.57
N LEU A 113 22.69 6.15 -1.85
CA LEU A 113 22.39 7.57 -1.98
C LEU A 113 21.52 7.85 -3.21
N ALA A 114 21.88 7.30 -4.37
CA ALA A 114 21.15 7.51 -5.61
C ALA A 114 19.71 6.97 -5.49
N LEU A 115 19.57 5.71 -5.07
CA LEU A 115 18.27 5.04 -4.92
C LEU A 115 17.43 5.70 -3.83
N GLY A 116 18.01 5.94 -2.65
CA GLY A 116 17.34 6.57 -1.53
C GLY A 116 16.87 8.00 -1.87
N SER A 117 17.67 8.76 -2.62
CA SER A 117 17.32 10.11 -3.06
C SER A 117 16.20 10.10 -4.09
N ALA A 118 16.28 9.22 -5.10
CA ALA A 118 15.25 9.09 -6.13
C ALA A 118 13.90 8.70 -5.50
N GLN A 119 13.87 7.62 -4.70
CA GLN A 119 12.67 7.17 -4.01
C GLN A 119 12.17 8.22 -3.01
N GLY A 120 13.04 8.78 -2.18
CA GLY A 120 12.68 9.76 -1.15
C GLY A 120 12.14 11.07 -1.72
N TRP A 121 12.69 11.56 -2.84
CA TRP A 121 12.19 12.74 -3.55
C TRP A 121 10.81 12.48 -4.15
N LEU A 122 10.65 11.35 -4.83
CA LEU A 122 9.38 10.90 -5.38
C LEU A 122 8.35 10.80 -4.24
N LEU A 123 8.54 9.92 -3.26
CA LEU A 123 7.65 9.74 -2.13
C LEU A 123 7.31 11.05 -1.41
N GLY A 124 8.30 11.92 -1.22
CA GLY A 124 8.12 13.20 -0.55
C GLY A 124 7.26 14.23 -1.30
N ARG A 125 6.89 13.99 -2.56
CA ARG A 125 5.86 14.78 -3.28
C ARG A 125 4.44 14.38 -2.90
N TRP A 126 4.22 13.11 -2.53
CA TRP A 126 2.90 12.59 -2.16
C TRP A 126 2.70 12.42 -0.66
N LEU A 127 3.80 12.36 0.09
CA LEU A 127 3.83 12.20 1.52
C LEU A 127 4.48 13.44 2.16
N PRO A 128 3.75 14.56 2.33
CA PRO A 128 4.32 15.81 2.87
C PRO A 128 4.92 15.65 4.27
N ARG A 129 4.49 14.63 5.02
CA ARG A 129 5.00 14.30 6.36
C ARG A 129 6.26 13.43 6.33
N LEU A 130 6.69 12.96 5.16
CA LEU A 130 7.89 12.15 5.02
C LEU A 130 9.14 13.00 5.24
N ARG A 131 9.94 12.62 6.24
CA ARG A 131 11.28 13.18 6.43
C ARG A 131 12.23 12.51 5.45
N ARG A 132 12.39 13.10 4.26
CA ARG A 132 13.19 12.55 3.14
C ARG A 132 14.60 12.16 3.57
N THR A 133 15.25 12.97 4.40
CA THR A 133 16.59 12.69 4.93
C THR A 133 16.68 11.38 5.69
N ARG A 134 15.69 11.06 6.56
CA ARG A 134 15.65 9.79 7.28
C ARG A 134 15.51 8.60 6.34
N PHE A 135 14.71 8.76 5.28
CA PHE A 135 14.53 7.72 4.26
C PHE A 135 15.82 7.46 3.47
N VAL A 136 16.50 8.53 3.04
CA VAL A 136 17.79 8.45 2.34
C VAL A 136 18.86 7.81 3.22
N VAL A 137 19.01 8.26 4.48
CA VAL A 137 20.00 7.71 5.41
C VAL A 137 19.72 6.24 5.70
N ALA A 138 18.46 5.84 5.91
CA ALA A 138 18.12 4.43 6.12
C ALA A 138 18.52 3.56 4.90
N THR A 139 18.28 4.05 3.69
CA THR A 139 18.64 3.36 2.44
C THR A 139 20.16 3.26 2.29
N LEU A 140 20.86 4.38 2.51
CA LEU A 140 22.32 4.50 2.45
C LEU A 140 23.02 3.53 3.40
N LEU A 141 22.58 3.47 4.66
CA LEU A 141 23.17 2.61 5.68
C LEU A 141 22.98 1.11 5.34
N VAL A 142 21.78 0.72 4.91
CA VAL A 142 21.53 -0.69 4.53
C VAL A 142 22.31 -1.07 3.28
N ALA A 143 22.39 -0.19 2.29
CA ALA A 143 23.18 -0.44 1.08
C ALA A 143 24.68 -0.60 1.42
N GLY A 144 25.26 0.33 2.18
CA GLY A 144 26.66 0.24 2.60
C GLY A 144 26.96 -1.02 3.41
N LEU A 145 26.09 -1.40 4.35
CA LEU A 145 26.22 -2.63 5.12
C LEU A 145 26.06 -3.89 4.24
N GLY A 146 25.12 -3.89 3.30
CA GLY A 146 24.90 -4.99 2.37
C GLY A 146 26.12 -5.23 1.48
N TRP A 147 26.70 -4.16 0.94
CA TRP A 147 27.93 -4.23 0.15
C TRP A 147 29.14 -4.66 0.99
N ALA A 148 29.29 -4.16 2.21
CA ALA A 148 30.34 -4.61 3.13
C ALA A 148 30.23 -6.11 3.41
N ALA A 149 29.03 -6.59 3.73
CA ALA A 149 28.77 -7.99 4.02
C ALA A 149 28.95 -8.90 2.79
N GLY A 150 28.52 -8.45 1.61
CA GLY A 150 28.69 -9.20 0.36
C GLY A 150 30.15 -9.27 -0.11
N ALA A 151 30.92 -8.21 0.10
CA ALA A 151 32.32 -8.14 -0.31
C ALA A 151 33.27 -8.84 0.66
N ALA A 152 32.95 -8.90 1.96
CA ALA A 152 33.84 -9.43 2.99
C ALA A 152 34.35 -10.86 2.70
N PRO A 153 33.52 -11.85 2.31
CA PRO A 153 34.03 -13.20 2.03
C PRO A 153 35.04 -13.23 0.88
N ALA A 154 34.79 -12.45 -0.18
CA ALA A 154 35.68 -12.40 -1.34
C ALA A 154 37.02 -11.77 -0.97
N VAL A 155 37.00 -10.71 -0.18
CA VAL A 155 38.19 -9.95 0.24
C VAL A 155 39.02 -10.71 1.28
N LEU A 156 38.38 -11.38 2.25
CA LEU A 156 39.08 -12.15 3.31
C LEU A 156 39.58 -13.52 2.82
N GLY A 157 38.89 -14.13 1.85
CA GLY A 157 39.26 -15.45 1.33
C GLY A 157 40.49 -15.47 0.42
N GLN A 158 40.93 -14.32 -0.12
CA GLN A 158 42.10 -14.25 -1.01
C GLN A 158 43.42 -14.59 -0.29
N GLU A 159 43.49 -14.42 1.03
CA GLU A 159 44.72 -14.68 1.79
C GLU A 159 45.01 -16.18 1.99
N GLN A 160 44.02 -17.04 1.78
CA GLN A 160 44.09 -18.47 2.13
C GLN A 160 44.19 -19.41 0.91
N ALA A 161 43.83 -18.94 -0.29
CA ALA A 161 43.75 -19.78 -1.48
C ALA A 161 45.05 -19.70 -2.32
N GLY A 162 45.91 -20.71 -2.17
CA GLY A 162 47.04 -20.95 -3.10
C GLY A 162 46.63 -21.62 -4.42
N GLU A 163 45.35 -21.96 -4.59
CA GLU A 163 44.78 -22.53 -5.83
C GLU A 163 43.91 -21.50 -6.56
N ALA A 164 43.98 -21.53 -7.90
CA ALA A 164 43.17 -20.66 -8.74
C ALA A 164 41.67 -20.93 -8.48
N PRO A 165 40.89 -19.94 -8.05
CA PRO A 165 39.49 -20.15 -7.73
C PRO A 165 38.73 -20.57 -8.99
N SER A 166 38.09 -21.74 -8.95
CA SER A 166 37.18 -22.17 -10.01
C SER A 166 35.94 -21.28 -9.99
N THR A 167 35.64 -20.62 -11.11
CA THR A 167 34.42 -19.82 -11.26
C THR A 167 33.19 -20.67 -10.94
N PRO A 168 32.33 -20.28 -9.97
CA PRO A 168 31.13 -21.04 -9.65
C PRO A 168 30.21 -21.17 -10.89
N PRO A 169 29.52 -22.32 -11.06
CA PRO A 169 28.52 -22.45 -12.12
C PRO A 169 27.42 -21.38 -12.02
N LEU A 170 26.95 -20.88 -13.16
CA LEU A 170 25.95 -19.79 -13.21
C LEU A 170 24.71 -20.08 -12.37
N ALA A 171 24.21 -21.31 -12.37
CA ALA A 171 23.05 -21.69 -11.58
C ALA A 171 23.23 -21.43 -10.07
N PHE A 172 24.43 -21.70 -9.52
CA PHE A 172 24.73 -21.41 -8.12
C PHE A 172 24.85 -19.91 -7.86
N MET A 173 25.42 -19.14 -8.78
CA MET A 173 25.46 -17.67 -8.68
C MET A 173 24.04 -17.08 -8.66
N LEU A 174 23.14 -17.56 -9.53
CA LEU A 174 21.75 -17.10 -9.56
C LEU A 174 20.95 -17.53 -8.33
N LEU A 175 21.18 -18.74 -7.82
CA LEU A 175 20.58 -19.18 -6.55
C LEU A 175 21.05 -18.32 -5.38
N GLY A 176 22.34 -18.01 -5.33
CA GLY A 176 22.92 -17.07 -4.37
C GLY A 176 22.30 -15.68 -4.48
N ALA A 177 22.14 -15.17 -5.71
CA ALA A 177 21.51 -13.88 -5.98
C ALA A 177 20.06 -13.82 -5.45
N ILE A 178 19.27 -14.87 -5.66
CA ILE A 178 17.92 -14.99 -5.10
C ILE A 178 17.98 -14.96 -3.57
N GLY A 179 18.89 -15.73 -2.96
CA GLY A 179 19.08 -15.77 -1.51
C GLY A 179 19.43 -14.39 -0.93
N VAL A 180 20.39 -13.69 -1.55
CA VAL A 180 20.77 -12.31 -1.16
C VAL A 180 19.57 -11.38 -1.29
N GLY A 181 18.82 -11.45 -2.39
CA GLY A 181 17.63 -10.61 -2.59
C GLY A 181 16.51 -10.89 -1.57
N LEU A 182 16.31 -12.16 -1.19
CA LEU A 182 15.33 -12.57 -0.17
C LEU A 182 15.71 -12.09 1.24
N VAL A 183 17.00 -11.91 1.53
CA VAL A 183 17.49 -11.38 2.81
C VAL A 183 17.52 -9.85 2.80
N MET A 184 18.18 -9.26 1.81
CA MET A 184 18.41 -7.82 1.74
C MET A 184 17.13 -7.05 1.41
N GLY A 185 16.21 -7.63 0.64
CA GLY A 185 14.93 -7.00 0.32
C GLY A 185 14.11 -6.63 1.55
N PRO A 186 13.77 -7.59 2.43
CA PRO A 186 13.09 -7.30 3.69
C PRO A 186 13.87 -6.35 4.61
N VAL A 187 15.20 -6.50 4.72
CA VAL A 187 16.04 -5.63 5.57
C VAL A 187 15.95 -4.18 5.11
N LEU A 188 16.12 -3.94 3.81
CA LEU A 188 15.98 -2.61 3.22
C LEU A 188 14.55 -2.09 3.37
N GLY A 189 13.57 -2.93 3.05
CA GLY A 189 12.15 -2.62 3.19
C GLY A 189 11.77 -2.20 4.61
N LEU A 190 12.30 -2.88 5.63
CA LEU A 190 12.06 -2.56 7.06
C LEU A 190 12.70 -1.22 7.45
N ALA A 191 13.95 -0.98 7.06
CA ALA A 191 14.65 0.27 7.35
C ALA A 191 13.93 1.48 6.72
N GLN A 192 13.51 1.34 5.46
CA GLN A 192 12.73 2.35 4.76
C GLN A 192 11.33 2.51 5.33
N ALA A 193 10.66 1.40 5.69
CA ALA A 193 9.34 1.42 6.32
C ALA A 193 9.37 2.16 7.66
N TRP A 194 10.43 2.01 8.46
CA TRP A 194 10.63 2.79 9.69
C TRP A 194 10.59 4.30 9.43
N ALA A 195 11.26 4.76 8.37
CA ALA A 195 11.22 6.18 7.96
C ALA A 195 9.83 6.61 7.42
N LEU A 196 9.07 5.68 6.83
CA LEU A 196 7.72 5.90 6.30
C LEU A 196 6.61 5.89 7.35
N ARG A 197 6.78 5.20 8.48
CA ARG A 197 5.74 5.03 9.53
C ARG A 197 5.01 6.31 9.93
N PRO A 198 5.66 7.49 10.08
CA PRO A 198 4.95 8.73 10.41
C PRO A 198 4.07 9.29 9.28
N ALA A 199 4.28 8.85 8.04
CA ALA A 199 3.68 9.42 6.85
C ALA A 199 2.59 8.53 6.22
N VAL A 200 2.57 7.22 6.49
CA VAL A 200 1.63 6.27 5.88
C VAL A 200 1.00 5.34 6.92
N ARG A 201 -0.23 4.88 6.66
CA ARG A 201 -0.97 3.97 7.56
C ARG A 201 -0.42 2.54 7.50
N HIS A 202 0.02 2.09 6.32
CA HIS A 202 0.41 0.71 6.09
C HIS A 202 1.86 0.59 5.59
N ALA A 203 2.83 1.04 6.40
CA ALA A 203 4.25 0.96 6.05
C ALA A 203 4.73 -0.48 5.76
N ARG A 204 4.06 -1.50 6.34
CA ARG A 204 4.33 -2.93 6.07
C ARG A 204 4.20 -3.32 4.60
N ALA A 205 3.34 -2.65 3.83
CA ALA A 205 3.18 -2.93 2.41
C ALA A 205 4.47 -2.64 1.63
N TRP A 206 5.26 -1.66 2.10
CA TRP A 206 6.57 -1.34 1.54
C TRP A 206 7.59 -2.46 1.76
N VAL A 207 7.55 -3.10 2.94
CA VAL A 207 8.43 -4.23 3.27
C VAL A 207 8.17 -5.40 2.34
N VAL A 208 6.90 -5.78 2.18
CA VAL A 208 6.49 -6.87 1.28
C VAL A 208 6.91 -6.57 -0.16
N ALA A 209 6.75 -5.32 -0.61
CA ALA A 209 7.16 -4.91 -1.95
C ALA A 209 8.66 -5.13 -2.19
N ASN A 210 9.50 -4.68 -1.25
CA ASN A 210 10.94 -4.87 -1.34
C ASN A 210 11.32 -6.35 -1.27
N ALA A 211 10.69 -7.12 -0.38
CA ALA A 211 10.93 -8.55 -0.25
C ALA A 211 10.66 -9.33 -1.56
N LEU A 212 9.62 -8.93 -2.31
CA LEU A 212 9.27 -9.55 -3.59
C LEU A 212 10.12 -9.03 -4.75
N ALA A 213 10.51 -7.75 -4.72
CA ALA A 213 11.24 -7.12 -5.82
C ALA A 213 12.72 -7.57 -5.87
N TRP A 214 13.41 -7.56 -4.72
CA TRP A 214 14.85 -7.73 -4.68
C TRP A 214 15.40 -9.08 -5.15
N PRO A 215 14.72 -10.23 -4.96
CA PRO A 215 15.16 -11.49 -5.57
C PRO A 215 15.28 -11.41 -7.09
N VAL A 216 14.29 -10.79 -7.75
CA VAL A 216 14.27 -10.62 -9.21
C VAL A 216 15.35 -9.62 -9.64
N VAL A 217 15.49 -8.51 -8.91
CA VAL A 217 16.51 -7.49 -9.15
C VAL A 217 17.93 -8.08 -9.05
N MET A 218 18.20 -8.87 -8.00
CA MET A 218 19.50 -9.50 -7.82
C MET A 218 19.83 -10.50 -8.92
N VAL A 219 18.86 -11.28 -9.41
CA VAL A 219 19.06 -12.15 -10.57
C VAL A 219 19.47 -11.34 -11.81
N VAL A 220 18.80 -10.22 -12.09
CA VAL A 220 19.16 -9.33 -13.20
C VAL A 220 20.58 -8.80 -13.04
N ILE A 221 20.93 -8.33 -11.84
CA ILE A 221 22.27 -7.81 -11.53
C ILE A 221 23.35 -8.87 -11.74
N PHE A 222 23.17 -10.07 -11.19
CA PHE A 222 24.17 -11.14 -11.30
C PHE A 222 24.30 -11.68 -12.73
N LEU A 223 23.20 -11.77 -13.49
CA LEU A 223 23.26 -12.08 -14.92
C LEU A 223 24.08 -11.03 -15.66
N GLY A 224 23.79 -9.75 -15.47
CA GLY A 224 24.51 -8.67 -16.14
C GLY A 224 25.99 -8.59 -15.74
N ALA A 225 26.29 -8.82 -14.47
CA ALA A 225 27.67 -8.88 -13.96
C ALA A 225 28.47 -10.07 -14.52
N SER A 226 27.80 -11.13 -14.99
CA SER A 226 28.43 -12.31 -15.59
C SER A 226 28.69 -12.17 -17.09
N LEU A 227 28.19 -11.11 -17.74
CA LEU A 227 28.35 -10.90 -19.18
C LEU A 227 29.76 -10.47 -19.61
N PRO A 228 30.43 -9.51 -18.92
CA PRO A 228 31.73 -9.04 -19.39
C PRO A 228 32.80 -10.13 -19.28
N GLY A 229 33.55 -10.34 -20.37
CA GLY A 229 34.69 -11.24 -20.40
C GLY A 229 36.01 -10.55 -20.05
N HIS A 230 37.07 -11.33 -19.79
CA HIS A 230 38.39 -10.85 -19.39
C HIS A 230 39.05 -9.84 -20.36
N GLY A 231 38.65 -9.81 -21.64
CA GLY A 231 39.19 -8.88 -22.64
C GLY A 231 38.38 -7.59 -22.82
N TRP A 232 37.33 -7.36 -22.04
CA TRP A 232 36.47 -6.20 -22.23
C TRP A 232 37.16 -4.91 -21.75
N PRO A 233 37.07 -3.81 -22.51
CA PRO A 233 37.53 -2.51 -22.02
C PRO A 233 36.77 -2.07 -20.77
N VAL A 234 37.44 -1.40 -19.83
CA VAL A 234 36.83 -0.88 -18.59
C VAL A 234 35.56 -0.06 -18.88
N ALA A 235 35.59 0.79 -19.90
CA ALA A 235 34.43 1.58 -20.31
C ALA A 235 33.23 0.70 -20.71
N ALA A 236 33.46 -0.43 -21.39
CA ALA A 236 32.40 -1.37 -21.76
C ALA A 236 31.85 -2.11 -20.53
N ILE A 237 32.71 -2.48 -19.58
CA ILE A 237 32.30 -3.11 -18.31
C ILE A 237 31.41 -2.15 -17.49
N VAL A 238 31.83 -0.90 -17.35
CA VAL A 238 31.06 0.14 -16.64
C VAL A 238 29.75 0.44 -17.36
N ALA A 239 29.75 0.52 -18.70
CA ALA A 239 28.54 0.72 -19.48
C ALA A 239 27.55 -0.45 -19.34
N THR A 240 28.02 -1.69 -19.39
CA THR A 240 27.20 -2.89 -19.13
C THR A 240 26.65 -2.90 -17.71
N GLY A 241 27.46 -2.51 -16.72
CA GLY A 241 27.01 -2.33 -15.35
C GLY A 241 25.86 -1.31 -15.26
N GLY A 242 26.02 -0.14 -15.88
CA GLY A 242 24.98 0.89 -15.93
C GLY A 242 23.70 0.42 -16.64
N ALA A 243 23.82 -0.27 -17.78
CA ALA A 243 22.68 -0.83 -18.51
C ALA A 243 21.95 -1.90 -17.69
N THR A 244 22.70 -2.78 -17.02
CA THR A 244 22.15 -3.79 -16.11
C THR A 244 21.40 -3.13 -14.96
N GLY A 245 22.00 -2.11 -14.33
CA GLY A 245 21.36 -1.30 -13.30
C GLY A 245 20.08 -0.64 -13.79
N ALA A 246 20.05 -0.10 -15.01
CA ALA A 246 18.83 0.48 -15.57
C ALA A 246 17.68 -0.54 -15.68
N VAL A 247 17.96 -1.76 -16.16
CA VAL A 247 16.97 -2.83 -16.25
C VAL A 247 16.50 -3.26 -14.85
N ALA A 248 17.45 -3.50 -13.94
CA ALA A 248 17.21 -3.84 -12.55
C ALA A 248 16.32 -2.80 -11.83
N GLY A 249 16.65 -1.52 -11.96
CA GLY A 249 15.88 -0.43 -11.37
C GLY A 249 14.51 -0.23 -12.02
N GLY A 250 14.37 -0.53 -13.31
CA GLY A 250 13.06 -0.60 -13.96
C GLY A 250 12.15 -1.67 -13.34
N VAL A 251 12.69 -2.88 -13.11
CA VAL A 251 11.98 -3.98 -12.44
C VAL A 251 11.62 -3.61 -10.99
N LEU A 252 12.57 -3.04 -10.24
CA LEU A 252 12.34 -2.53 -8.90
C LEU A 252 11.26 -1.44 -8.89
N GLY A 253 11.27 -0.56 -9.88
CA GLY A 253 10.28 0.49 -10.04
C GLY A 253 8.87 -0.05 -10.28
N LEU A 254 8.72 -1.00 -11.19
CA LEU A 254 7.42 -1.62 -11.50
C LEU A 254 6.81 -2.31 -10.26
N THR A 255 7.63 -3.07 -9.53
CA THR A 255 7.21 -3.81 -8.34
C THR A 255 6.89 -2.88 -7.16
N THR A 256 7.76 -1.91 -6.85
CA THR A 256 7.54 -0.97 -5.75
C THR A 256 6.41 0.04 -6.02
N TYR A 257 6.18 0.42 -7.28
CA TYR A 257 5.04 1.27 -7.66
C TYR A 257 3.69 0.64 -7.30
N TRP A 258 3.55 -0.67 -7.47
CA TRP A 258 2.32 -1.38 -7.11
C TRP A 258 2.01 -1.26 -5.61
N ALA A 259 3.04 -1.30 -4.76
CA ALA A 259 2.93 -1.13 -3.32
C ALA A 259 2.72 0.33 -2.89
N PHE A 260 3.16 1.31 -3.69
CA PHE A 260 2.90 2.72 -3.38
C PHE A 260 1.42 3.00 -3.13
N GLY A 261 0.54 2.45 -3.96
CA GLY A 261 -0.88 2.65 -3.77
C GLY A 261 -1.44 1.95 -2.53
N SER A 262 -0.89 0.83 -2.06
CA SER A 262 -1.42 0.14 -0.87
C SER A 262 -1.05 0.86 0.43
N MET A 263 -0.04 1.74 0.40
CA MET A 263 0.35 2.54 1.55
C MET A 263 -0.64 3.68 1.87
N THR A 264 -1.37 4.22 0.89
CA THR A 264 -1.99 5.56 1.00
C THR A 264 -3.50 5.61 1.22
N ALA A 265 -4.29 4.63 0.77
CA ALA A 265 -5.74 4.68 1.03
C ALA A 265 -6.47 3.35 0.79
N VAL A 266 -6.17 2.68 -0.32
CA VAL A 266 -6.93 1.52 -0.81
C VAL A 266 -5.99 0.31 -0.92
N PRO A 267 -6.30 -0.83 -0.27
CA PRO A 267 -5.56 -2.07 -0.45
C PRO A 267 -5.26 -2.36 -1.93
N ALA A 268 -4.09 -2.93 -2.24
CA ALA A 268 -3.75 -3.22 -3.63
C ALA A 268 -4.72 -4.22 -4.28
N TRP A 269 -5.25 -5.13 -3.47
CA TRP A 269 -6.31 -6.07 -3.85
C TRP A 269 -7.57 -5.35 -4.33
N ASP A 270 -8.05 -4.36 -3.60
CA ASP A 270 -9.22 -3.56 -3.97
C ASP A 270 -9.04 -2.85 -5.31
N ARG A 271 -7.83 -2.35 -5.61
CA ARG A 271 -7.52 -1.78 -6.93
C ARG A 271 -7.50 -2.82 -8.04
N ALA A 272 -6.95 -4.00 -7.77
CA ALA A 272 -6.93 -5.10 -8.72
C ALA A 272 -8.36 -5.55 -9.03
N LEU A 273 -9.20 -5.71 -7.99
CA LEU A 273 -10.61 -6.00 -8.13
C LEU A 273 -11.34 -4.92 -8.93
N LEU A 274 -11.16 -3.64 -8.63
CA LEU A 274 -11.79 -2.57 -9.42
C LEU A 274 -11.36 -2.57 -10.89
N ARG A 275 -10.09 -2.92 -11.19
CA ARG A 275 -9.63 -3.08 -12.58
C ARG A 275 -10.23 -4.32 -13.25
N LEU A 276 -10.36 -5.42 -12.51
CA LEU A 276 -11.01 -6.62 -13.01
C LEU A 276 -12.51 -6.37 -13.26
N LEU A 277 -13.18 -5.60 -12.40
CA LEU A 277 -14.57 -5.16 -12.59
C LEU A 277 -14.74 -4.20 -13.78
N THR A 278 -13.69 -3.49 -14.19
CA THR A 278 -13.72 -2.71 -15.45
C THR A 278 -13.49 -3.57 -16.69
N THR A 279 -12.91 -4.77 -16.55
CA THR A 279 -12.82 -5.73 -17.66
C THR A 279 -14.12 -6.52 -17.74
N SER A 280 -14.63 -6.81 -18.94
CA SER A 280 -15.90 -7.49 -19.21
C SER A 280 -15.95 -8.98 -18.78
N TRP A 281 -15.20 -9.36 -17.76
CA TRP A 281 -15.23 -10.69 -17.16
C TRP A 281 -16.46 -10.84 -16.28
N GLY A 282 -17.59 -11.14 -16.93
CA GLY A 282 -18.93 -11.23 -16.36
C GLY A 282 -19.13 -12.27 -15.24
N TRP A 283 -18.12 -13.05 -14.86
CA TRP A 283 -18.22 -13.95 -13.70
C TRP A 283 -18.00 -13.23 -12.36
N LEU A 284 -17.33 -12.07 -12.35
CA LEU A 284 -17.17 -11.24 -11.14
C LEU A 284 -18.26 -10.17 -10.97
N ASP A 285 -18.97 -9.82 -12.04
CA ASP A 285 -20.09 -8.85 -12.02
C ASP A 285 -21.23 -9.31 -11.09
N GLY A 286 -21.30 -10.59 -10.76
CA GLY A 286 -22.33 -11.18 -9.91
C GLY A 286 -22.15 -10.94 -8.41
N ASP A 287 -21.04 -10.40 -7.90
CA ASP A 287 -20.78 -10.37 -6.46
C ASP A 287 -20.31 -9.01 -5.92
N LEU A 288 -19.68 -8.18 -6.76
CA LEU A 288 -19.07 -6.94 -6.34
C LEU A 288 -19.41 -5.81 -7.31
N VAL A 289 -19.52 -4.60 -6.77
CA VAL A 289 -19.55 -3.36 -7.55
C VAL A 289 -18.46 -2.44 -7.04
N GLY A 290 -17.96 -1.55 -7.89
CA GLY A 290 -17.12 -0.45 -7.42
C GLY A 290 -18.01 0.67 -6.89
N LEU A 291 -17.66 1.23 -5.73
CA LEU A 291 -18.31 2.40 -5.17
C LEU A 291 -17.30 3.53 -5.02
N GLU A 292 -17.63 4.69 -5.59
CA GLU A 292 -16.91 5.93 -5.44
C GLU A 292 -17.65 6.87 -4.48
N VAL A 293 -17.00 7.23 -3.37
CA VAL A 293 -17.54 8.18 -2.39
C VAL A 293 -16.57 9.33 -2.19
N ARG A 294 -17.09 10.57 -2.18
CA ARG A 294 -16.29 11.74 -1.84
C ARG A 294 -16.34 12.00 -0.33
N GLY A 295 -15.17 11.96 0.31
CA GLY A 295 -15.08 12.19 1.75
C GLY A 295 -15.42 13.62 2.14
N LEU A 296 -16.34 13.79 3.08
CA LEU A 296 -16.90 15.11 3.42
C LEU A 296 -15.88 16.05 4.06
N ARG A 297 -15.09 15.53 4.99
CA ARG A 297 -14.05 16.32 5.69
C ARG A 297 -12.81 16.54 4.82
N THR A 298 -12.49 15.57 3.96
CA THR A 298 -11.21 15.55 3.24
C THR A 298 -11.33 16.05 1.80
N GLY A 299 -12.54 16.10 1.25
CA GLY A 299 -12.81 16.35 -0.16
C GLY A 299 -12.26 15.28 -1.12
N ARG A 300 -11.62 14.23 -0.59
CA ARG A 300 -10.96 13.18 -1.38
C ARG A 300 -11.97 12.15 -1.86
N THR A 301 -11.76 11.68 -3.08
CA THR A 301 -12.49 10.57 -3.65
C THR A 301 -11.92 9.24 -3.16
N TYR A 302 -12.80 8.32 -2.74
CA TYR A 302 -12.46 6.96 -2.34
C TYR A 302 -13.20 6.00 -3.26
N ARG A 303 -12.46 5.16 -3.99
CA ARG A 303 -13.00 4.05 -4.80
C ARG A 303 -12.70 2.74 -4.10
N MET A 304 -13.71 1.89 -3.96
CA MET A 304 -13.54 0.57 -3.34
C MET A 304 -14.52 -0.44 -3.91
N PRO A 305 -14.15 -1.72 -4.00
CA PRO A 305 -15.12 -2.77 -4.27
C PRO A 305 -16.00 -2.97 -3.03
N VAL A 306 -17.31 -3.09 -3.24
CA VAL A 306 -18.28 -3.39 -2.19
C VAL A 306 -19.16 -4.54 -2.62
N ARG A 307 -19.53 -5.38 -1.66
CA ARG A 307 -20.61 -6.35 -1.86
C ARG A 307 -21.92 -5.61 -1.90
N TYR A 308 -22.78 -6.01 -2.82
CA TYR A 308 -24.09 -5.42 -2.99
C TYR A 308 -25.15 -6.50 -3.08
N ALA A 309 -26.40 -6.12 -2.87
CA ALA A 309 -27.58 -6.86 -3.28
C ALA A 309 -28.49 -5.95 -4.09
N VAL A 310 -29.51 -6.51 -4.72
CA VAL A 310 -30.53 -5.74 -5.45
C VAL A 310 -31.84 -5.98 -4.71
N ASP A 311 -32.53 -4.92 -4.32
CA ASP A 311 -33.86 -5.04 -3.71
C ASP A 311 -34.96 -5.19 -4.76
N LEU A 312 -36.22 -5.27 -4.32
CA LEU A 312 -37.38 -5.48 -5.19
C LEU A 312 -37.62 -4.32 -6.17
N GLU A 313 -37.14 -3.12 -5.86
CA GLU A 313 -37.23 -1.92 -6.70
C GLU A 313 -36.00 -1.76 -7.62
N GLY A 314 -35.12 -2.76 -7.69
CA GLY A 314 -33.91 -2.70 -8.51
C GLY A 314 -32.80 -1.81 -7.92
N ARG A 315 -32.92 -1.36 -6.67
CA ARG A 315 -31.90 -0.51 -6.02
C ARG A 315 -30.77 -1.36 -5.49
N LEU A 316 -29.54 -0.85 -5.60
CA LEU A 316 -28.38 -1.54 -5.06
C LEU A 316 -28.30 -1.32 -3.54
N VAL A 317 -28.33 -2.39 -2.76
CA VAL A 317 -28.16 -2.36 -1.31
C VAL A 317 -26.73 -2.72 -0.95
N VAL A 318 -26.01 -1.83 -0.29
CA VAL A 318 -24.62 -2.03 0.16
C VAL A 318 -24.56 -2.00 1.67
N ALA A 319 -24.00 -3.06 2.27
CA ALA A 319 -23.67 -3.07 3.70
C ALA A 319 -22.22 -2.58 3.91
N PRO A 320 -21.98 -1.58 4.76
CA PRO A 320 -20.64 -1.21 5.18
C PRO A 320 -20.03 -2.32 6.03
N GLY A 321 -18.85 -2.82 5.65
CA GLY A 321 -18.09 -3.75 6.46
C GLY A 321 -17.48 -3.10 7.72
N GLU A 322 -16.98 -3.90 8.65
CA GLU A 322 -16.47 -3.48 9.97
C GLU A 322 -15.37 -2.39 9.96
N HIS A 323 -14.70 -2.19 8.82
CA HIS A 323 -13.58 -1.25 8.69
C HIS A 323 -13.86 -0.06 7.79
N THR A 324 -15.13 0.15 7.42
CA THR A 324 -15.47 1.07 6.35
C THR A 324 -15.90 2.44 6.86
N GLY A 325 -14.92 3.32 7.08
CA GLY A 325 -15.17 4.74 7.37
C GLY A 325 -15.82 5.52 6.22
N TRP A 326 -16.17 4.87 5.10
CA TRP A 326 -16.82 5.53 3.96
C TRP A 326 -18.31 5.80 4.21
N CYS A 327 -19.00 4.96 4.99
CA CYS A 327 -20.44 5.12 5.29
C CYS A 327 -20.74 6.46 5.98
N GLY A 328 -19.81 6.93 6.82
CA GLY A 328 -19.89 8.26 7.43
C GLY A 328 -19.73 9.44 6.45
N ASN A 329 -19.50 9.19 5.15
CA ASN A 329 -19.54 10.21 4.12
C ASN A 329 -20.86 10.20 3.31
N VAL A 330 -21.71 9.20 3.52
CA VAL A 330 -23.06 9.15 2.97
C VAL A 330 -24.00 9.77 4.00
N HIS A 331 -24.64 10.87 3.61
CA HIS A 331 -25.53 11.65 4.46
C HIS A 331 -26.90 11.81 3.82
N ARG A 332 -27.89 12.08 4.69
CA ARG A 332 -29.27 12.37 4.28
C ARG A 332 -29.39 13.77 3.66
N PRO A 333 -30.34 14.00 2.73
CA PRO A 333 -31.25 12.99 2.17
C PRO A 333 -30.58 12.07 1.14
N THR A 334 -29.71 12.60 0.27
CA THR A 334 -28.94 11.81 -0.71
C THR A 334 -27.54 12.37 -0.90
N THR A 335 -26.58 11.48 -1.19
CA THR A 335 -25.18 11.83 -1.47
C THR A 335 -24.83 11.40 -2.90
N ALA A 336 -24.27 12.31 -3.70
CA ALA A 336 -23.78 11.97 -5.02
C ALA A 336 -22.57 11.02 -4.90
N VAL A 337 -22.65 9.90 -5.63
CA VAL A 337 -21.61 8.86 -5.71
C VAL A 337 -21.44 8.43 -7.17
N GLU A 338 -20.41 7.64 -7.47
CA GLU A 338 -20.37 6.87 -8.70
C GLU A 338 -20.35 5.38 -8.37
N VAL A 339 -20.98 4.57 -9.22
CA VAL A 339 -20.96 3.12 -9.11
C VAL A 339 -20.34 2.52 -10.38
N LEU A 340 -19.37 1.62 -10.21
CA LEU A 340 -18.86 0.80 -11.30
C LEU A 340 -19.80 -0.37 -11.47
N TRP A 341 -20.61 -0.31 -12.54
CA TRP A 341 -21.60 -1.30 -12.89
C TRP A 341 -21.39 -1.71 -14.35
N GLN A 342 -21.31 -3.02 -14.62
CA GLN A 342 -21.11 -3.56 -15.99
C GLN A 342 -19.92 -2.91 -16.71
N GLY A 343 -18.78 -2.83 -16.04
CA GLY A 343 -17.54 -2.27 -16.61
C GLY A 343 -17.46 -0.74 -16.70
N SER A 344 -18.55 -0.01 -16.41
CA SER A 344 -18.60 1.45 -16.54
C SER A 344 -18.90 2.15 -15.22
N TRP A 345 -18.22 3.27 -14.96
CA TRP A 345 -18.56 4.15 -13.84
C TRP A 345 -19.77 4.99 -14.22
N LEU A 346 -20.87 4.81 -13.50
CA LEU A 346 -22.13 5.51 -13.70
C LEU A 346 -22.36 6.46 -12.51
N PRO A 347 -22.84 7.69 -12.76
CA PRO A 347 -23.29 8.56 -11.67
C PRO A 347 -24.43 7.89 -10.92
N ALA A 348 -24.47 8.02 -9.60
CA ALA A 348 -25.50 7.43 -8.76
C ALA A 348 -25.78 8.30 -7.51
N ARG A 349 -26.84 7.96 -6.79
CA ARG A 349 -27.18 8.60 -5.51
C ARG A 349 -27.21 7.58 -4.41
N ALA A 350 -26.46 7.85 -3.34
CA ALA A 350 -26.41 7.03 -2.15
C ALA A 350 -27.29 7.60 -1.03
N GLU A 351 -28.06 6.75 -0.36
CA GLU A 351 -28.91 7.12 0.78
C GLU A 351 -28.71 6.12 1.94
N PRO A 352 -28.51 6.60 3.18
CA PRO A 352 -28.35 5.71 4.33
C PRO A 352 -29.72 5.22 4.82
N VAL A 353 -29.90 3.90 4.81
CA VAL A 353 -31.08 3.19 5.30
C VAL A 353 -30.76 2.66 6.69
N VAL A 354 -31.36 3.26 7.71
CA VAL A 354 -31.11 2.95 9.12
C VAL A 354 -32.28 2.17 9.71
N PRO A 355 -32.08 1.41 10.80
CA PRO A 355 -33.18 0.79 11.52
C PRO A 355 -34.30 1.81 11.84
N GLY A 356 -35.54 1.47 11.49
CA GLY A 356 -36.71 2.35 11.61
C GLY A 356 -37.07 3.12 10.32
N HIS A 357 -36.21 3.09 9.28
CA HIS A 357 -36.64 3.47 7.94
C HIS A 357 -37.70 2.47 7.44
N PRO A 358 -38.80 2.89 6.78
CA PRO A 358 -39.88 1.99 6.36
C PRO A 358 -39.36 0.81 5.54
N ASP A 359 -38.38 1.07 4.68
CA ASP A 359 -37.83 0.07 3.76
C ASP A 359 -36.57 -0.65 4.29
N TYR A 360 -36.21 -0.44 5.57
CA TYR A 360 -35.02 -1.06 6.16
C TYR A 360 -35.12 -2.59 6.15
N ALA A 361 -36.32 -3.11 6.46
CA ALA A 361 -36.56 -4.55 6.50
C ALA A 361 -36.33 -5.20 5.11
N ASP A 362 -36.82 -4.55 4.05
CA ASP A 362 -36.68 -5.04 2.68
C ASP A 362 -35.24 -4.96 2.20
N ALA A 363 -34.56 -3.85 2.46
CA ALA A 363 -33.14 -3.68 2.15
C ALA A 363 -32.29 -4.77 2.84
N ARG A 364 -32.57 -5.02 4.12
CA ARG A 364 -31.88 -6.04 4.90
C ARG A 364 -32.17 -7.44 4.38
N ALA A 365 -33.44 -7.77 4.12
CA ALA A 365 -33.84 -9.07 3.59
C ALA A 365 -33.19 -9.35 2.24
N ALA A 366 -33.16 -8.37 1.33
CA ALA A 366 -32.47 -8.47 0.05
C ALA A 366 -30.96 -8.75 0.23
N TYR A 367 -30.31 -8.05 1.17
CA TYR A 367 -28.90 -8.26 1.45
C TYR A 367 -28.60 -9.63 2.07
N GLU A 368 -29.38 -10.06 3.07
CA GLU A 368 -29.23 -11.35 3.75
C GLU A 368 -29.57 -12.53 2.81
N LEU A 369 -30.55 -12.38 1.92
CA LEU A 369 -30.88 -13.38 0.91
C LEU A 369 -29.70 -13.64 -0.02
N ARG A 370 -29.04 -12.57 -0.48
CA ARG A 370 -27.86 -12.70 -1.34
C ARG A 370 -26.61 -13.12 -0.60
N TRP A 371 -26.46 -12.67 0.65
CA TRP A 371 -25.30 -12.94 1.49
C TRP A 371 -25.67 -13.62 2.83
N PRO A 372 -26.14 -14.88 2.83
CA PRO A 372 -26.64 -15.54 4.05
C PRO A 372 -25.61 -15.64 5.19
N ARG A 373 -24.32 -15.62 4.84
CA ARG A 373 -23.20 -15.71 5.79
C ARG A 373 -22.70 -14.35 6.28
N ALA A 374 -23.30 -13.24 5.87
CA ALA A 374 -22.85 -11.90 6.28
C ALA A 374 -23.09 -11.63 7.77
N GLY A 375 -24.16 -12.19 8.35
CA GLY A 375 -24.48 -12.03 9.77
C GLY A 375 -24.64 -10.58 10.19
N LEU A 376 -25.47 -9.80 9.48
CA LEU A 376 -25.62 -8.36 9.74
C LEU A 376 -26.15 -8.10 11.16
N PRO A 377 -25.51 -7.22 11.96
CA PRO A 377 -26.10 -6.76 13.23
C PRO A 377 -27.50 -6.17 13.05
N ALA A 378 -28.35 -6.27 14.07
CA ALA A 378 -29.73 -5.73 14.05
C ALA A 378 -29.77 -4.22 13.76
N ASP A 379 -28.74 -3.51 14.19
CA ASP A 379 -28.57 -2.06 14.10
C ASP A 379 -27.69 -1.60 12.93
N GLN A 380 -27.24 -2.53 12.07
CA GLN A 380 -26.36 -2.23 10.95
C GLN A 380 -27.02 -1.26 9.97
N VAL A 381 -26.38 -0.12 9.72
CA VAL A 381 -26.78 0.82 8.67
C VAL A 381 -26.50 0.21 7.31
N LEU A 382 -27.48 0.26 6.41
CA LEU A 382 -27.33 -0.10 5.00
C LEU A 382 -27.29 1.17 4.15
N VAL A 383 -26.78 1.06 2.93
CA VAL A 383 -26.73 2.17 1.97
C VAL A 383 -27.39 1.74 0.69
N TRP A 384 -28.45 2.43 0.30
CA TRP A 384 -28.99 2.31 -1.04
C TRP A 384 -28.18 3.12 -2.03
N VAL A 385 -28.00 2.59 -3.23
CA VAL A 385 -27.38 3.28 -4.35
C VAL A 385 -28.33 3.17 -5.54
N ARG A 386 -28.83 4.32 -6.01
CA ARG A 386 -29.75 4.43 -7.16
C ARG A 386 -29.00 4.94 -8.39
N THR A 387 -29.06 4.21 -9.49
CA THR A 387 -28.53 4.62 -10.79
C THR A 387 -29.61 5.33 -11.62
N PRO A 388 -29.29 6.43 -12.32
CA PRO A 388 -30.22 7.08 -13.24
C PRO A 388 -30.53 6.11 -14.37
N GLY A 389 -31.77 5.63 -14.43
CA GLY A 389 -32.23 4.61 -15.39
C GLY A 389 -33.01 3.46 -14.77
N ALA A 390 -32.96 3.27 -13.45
CA ALA A 390 -33.82 2.29 -12.78
C ALA A 390 -35.30 2.74 -12.80
N ASP A 391 -35.56 4.04 -12.68
CA ASP A 391 -36.92 4.58 -12.52
C ASP A 391 -37.68 4.77 -13.86
N GLU A 392 -37.00 4.71 -15.02
CA GLU A 392 -37.61 4.99 -16.33
C GLU A 392 -38.16 3.73 -17.05
N GLY A 393 -37.99 2.55 -16.47
CA GLY A 393 -38.35 1.26 -17.09
C GLY A 393 -39.78 0.74 -16.85
N GLU A 394 -40.56 1.37 -15.95
CA GLU A 394 -41.91 0.89 -15.58
C GLU A 394 -43.07 1.61 -16.32
N GLY A 395 -42.76 2.48 -17.29
CA GLY A 395 -43.75 3.28 -18.03
C GLY A 395 -43.87 3.01 -19.53
N ALA A 396 -43.23 1.97 -20.07
CA ALA A 396 -43.20 1.67 -21.51
C ALA A 396 -43.89 0.36 -21.87
#